data_AF-E2BU14-F1
#
_entry.id   AF-E2BU14-F1
#
_cell.length_a   1.000
_cell.length_b   1.000
_cell.length_c   1.000
_cell.angle_alpha   90.00
_cell.angle_beta   90.00
_cell.angle_gamma   90.00
#
_symmetry.space_group_name_H-M   'P 1'
#
loop_
_entity.id
_entity.type
_entity.pdbx_description
1 polymer ?
#
loop_
_entity_poly.entity_id
_entity_poly.type
_entity_poly.pdbx_seq_one_letter_code
_entity_poly.pdbx_strand_id
1 'polypeptide(L)'
;FNPNICHWCKAYAGKLEGENNICVTCNMILYCSNCNHESLSEKNHQEVCGILKILLHNHPEFWETYNFNQEEWINSRKNLLNLVKRNLQRDMMPYEMQMIMFAKSCFVCHEQRNLQTCTRCYSLNYCSNHEELLIHHHITNCTKLKSCYEIDRNIYYMALARCRYKFCELNASQIEKLKAVNIHQFLEKFAYTKCQAETQFSSDYLSGPLTLYYGIMNQDLYINDLHCVVHIIVANVLDAHYVLLWEIMLHLCSRKMKHLRVILIGSKIQIEERKNVKLCSECNKGKRQFEFESYCMIFRDY
;
A
#
# COMPACT_ATOMS: atom_id res chain seq x y z
N PHE A 1 2.50 -1.87 -6.60
CA PHE A 1 2.76 -2.85 -7.69
C PHE A 1 4.23 -2.82 -8.06
N ASN A 2 4.82 -3.94 -8.49
CA ASN A 2 6.18 -3.99 -9.03
C ASN A 2 6.17 -4.91 -10.28
N PRO A 3 6.60 -4.43 -11.46
CA PRO A 3 6.50 -5.17 -12.72
C PRO A 3 7.53 -6.32 -12.85
N ASN A 4 8.47 -6.44 -11.92
CA ASN A 4 9.60 -7.38 -12.00
C ASN A 4 9.47 -8.58 -11.05
N ILE A 5 8.37 -8.68 -10.31
CA ILE A 5 8.10 -9.77 -9.36
C ILE A 5 6.72 -10.37 -9.63
N CYS A 6 6.46 -11.57 -9.13
CA CYS A 6 5.17 -12.20 -9.27
C CYS A 6 4.07 -11.32 -8.67
N HIS A 7 3.05 -11.01 -9.46
CA HIS A 7 1.92 -10.21 -9.02
C HIS A 7 1.17 -10.86 -7.85
N TRP A 8 1.11 -12.19 -7.77
CA TRP A 8 0.38 -12.90 -6.73
C TRP A 8 1.20 -13.13 -5.47
N CYS A 9 2.28 -13.93 -5.55
CA CYS A 9 3.08 -14.27 -4.37
C CYS A 9 4.17 -13.25 -4.03
N LYS A 10 4.33 -12.19 -4.83
CA LYS A 10 5.37 -11.16 -4.62
C LYS A 10 6.79 -11.72 -4.54
N ALA A 11 7.01 -12.94 -5.04
CA ALA A 11 8.32 -13.59 -5.13
C ALA A 11 9.02 -13.21 -6.43
N TYR A 12 10.34 -13.35 -6.45
CA TYR A 12 11.18 -13.12 -7.62
C TYR A 12 11.58 -14.44 -8.30
N ALA A 13 11.79 -14.43 -9.62
CA ALA A 13 12.18 -15.58 -10.44
C ALA A 13 13.42 -16.29 -9.91
N GLY A 14 14.49 -15.57 -9.58
CA GLY A 14 15.76 -16.21 -9.19
C GLY A 14 15.70 -17.00 -7.87
N LYS A 15 14.57 -16.97 -7.14
CA LYS A 15 14.32 -17.86 -5.99
C LYS A 15 13.56 -19.14 -6.35
N LEU A 16 12.98 -19.19 -7.54
CA LEU A 16 12.09 -20.21 -8.05
C LEU A 16 12.72 -20.65 -9.36
N GLU A 17 13.52 -21.72 -9.38
CA GLU A 17 14.37 -22.23 -10.50
C GLU A 17 13.65 -22.37 -11.87
N GLY A 18 13.13 -21.29 -12.41
CA GLY A 18 12.20 -21.23 -13.52
C GLY A 18 12.09 -19.79 -14.02
N GLU A 19 11.89 -19.65 -15.33
CA GLU A 19 11.75 -18.35 -15.98
C GLU A 19 10.49 -17.64 -15.46
N ASN A 20 10.54 -16.33 -15.24
CA ASN A 20 9.33 -15.57 -14.92
C ASN A 20 8.51 -15.36 -16.21
N ASN A 21 7.23 -15.74 -16.20
CA ASN A 21 6.35 -15.54 -17.34
C ASN A 21 5.68 -14.17 -17.22
N ILE A 22 6.09 -13.25 -18.07
CA ILE A 22 5.29 -12.05 -18.34
C ILE A 22 4.06 -12.50 -19.13
N CYS A 23 2.88 -11.97 -18.79
CA CYS A 23 1.67 -12.23 -19.56
C CYS A 23 1.91 -11.87 -21.03
N VAL A 24 1.93 -12.89 -21.91
CA VAL A 24 2.30 -12.77 -23.32
C VAL A 24 1.34 -11.89 -24.14
N THR A 25 0.15 -11.64 -23.61
CA THR A 25 -0.88 -10.85 -24.30
C THR A 25 -0.71 -9.35 -24.07
N CYS A 26 -0.46 -8.93 -22.83
CA CYS A 26 -0.34 -7.50 -22.49
C CYS A 26 1.09 -7.02 -22.23
N ASN A 27 2.01 -7.95 -21.95
CA ASN A 27 3.40 -7.68 -21.55
C ASN A 27 3.57 -6.78 -20.32
N MET A 28 2.59 -6.75 -19.41
CA MET A 28 2.53 -5.77 -18.30
C MET A 28 2.54 -6.39 -16.89
N ILE A 29 2.13 -7.65 -16.74
CA ILE A 29 2.12 -8.36 -15.45
C ILE A 29 3.04 -9.56 -15.53
N LEU A 30 3.77 -9.80 -14.44
CA LEU A 30 4.65 -10.94 -14.28
C LEU A 30 4.05 -11.96 -13.29
N TYR A 31 4.11 -13.24 -13.66
CA TYR A 31 3.75 -14.38 -12.82
C TYR A 31 4.95 -15.32 -12.66
N CYS A 32 5.05 -16.00 -11.52
CA CYS A 32 6.06 -17.03 -11.35
C CYS A 32 5.58 -18.34 -12.00
N SER A 33 6.47 -19.06 -12.68
CA SER A 33 6.14 -20.28 -13.41
C SER A 33 5.89 -21.50 -12.54
N ASN A 34 6.38 -21.48 -11.29
CA ASN A 34 6.29 -22.61 -10.37
C ASN A 34 4.91 -22.76 -9.71
N CYS A 35 3.98 -21.84 -9.98
CA CYS A 35 2.63 -21.85 -9.44
C CYS A 35 1.66 -21.43 -10.55
N ASN A 36 0.45 -22.01 -10.59
CA ASN A 36 -0.61 -21.61 -11.54
C ASN A 36 -1.20 -20.21 -11.21
N HIS A 37 -0.38 -19.26 -10.77
CA HIS A 37 -0.78 -17.91 -10.38
C HIS A 37 -1.32 -17.09 -11.56
N GLU A 38 -0.91 -17.39 -12.79
CA GLU A 38 -1.53 -16.81 -13.98
C GLU A 38 -2.98 -17.28 -14.14
N SER A 39 -3.24 -18.58 -13.97
CA SER A 39 -4.60 -19.15 -14.01
C SER A 39 -5.46 -18.77 -12.80
N LEU A 40 -4.82 -18.52 -11.64
CA LEU A 40 -5.46 -17.96 -10.45
C LEU A 40 -5.63 -16.45 -10.54
N SER A 41 -4.90 -15.78 -11.44
CA SER A 41 -5.11 -14.38 -11.71
C SER A 41 -6.51 -14.23 -12.31
N GLU A 42 -7.31 -13.52 -11.53
CA GLU A 42 -8.74 -13.41 -11.54
C GLU A 42 -9.34 -13.09 -12.92
N LYS A 43 -10.64 -13.39 -13.11
CA LYS A 43 -11.44 -12.92 -14.28
C LYS A 43 -11.17 -11.44 -14.62
N ASN A 44 -10.91 -10.63 -13.59
CA ASN A 44 -10.60 -9.23 -13.69
C ASN A 44 -9.39 -8.92 -14.60
N HIS A 45 -8.28 -9.67 -14.49
CA HIS A 45 -7.13 -9.44 -15.37
C HIS A 45 -7.46 -9.71 -16.84
N GLN A 46 -8.25 -10.75 -17.12
CA GLN A 46 -8.59 -11.14 -18.50
C GLN A 46 -9.31 -10.01 -19.26
N GLU A 47 -10.23 -9.30 -18.59
CA GLU A 47 -10.94 -8.17 -19.19
C GLU A 47 -9.97 -7.03 -19.58
N VAL A 48 -9.14 -6.59 -18.63
CA VAL A 48 -8.16 -5.51 -18.88
C VAL A 48 -7.10 -5.95 -19.89
N CYS A 49 -6.65 -7.21 -19.82
CA CYS A 49 -5.68 -7.78 -20.75
C CYS A 49 -6.22 -7.81 -22.18
N GLY A 50 -7.49 -8.17 -22.38
CA GLY A 50 -8.15 -8.12 -23.67
C GLY A 50 -8.21 -6.71 -24.27
N ILE A 51 -8.54 -5.70 -23.45
CA ILE A 51 -8.52 -4.29 -23.88
C ILE A 51 -7.10 -3.86 -24.25
N LEU A 52 -6.11 -4.16 -23.40
CA LEU A 52 -4.71 -3.82 -23.65
C LEU A 52 -4.19 -4.47 -24.94
N LYS A 53 -4.62 -5.69 -25.27
CA LYS A 53 -4.28 -6.35 -26.54
C LYS A 53 -4.79 -5.57 -27.76
N ILE A 54 -6.02 -5.08 -27.70
CA ILE A 54 -6.62 -4.28 -28.78
C ILE A 54 -5.87 -2.94 -28.90
N LEU A 55 -5.62 -2.28 -27.76
CA LEU A 55 -4.89 -1.01 -27.74
C LEU A 55 -3.44 -1.16 -28.18
N LEU A 56 -2.78 -2.28 -27.90
CA LEU A 56 -1.42 -2.55 -28.40
C LEU A 56 -1.39 -2.56 -29.93
N HIS A 57 -2.44 -3.07 -30.59
CA HIS A 57 -2.54 -3.09 -32.04
C HIS A 57 -2.91 -1.72 -32.63
N ASN A 58 -3.90 -1.04 -32.03
CA ASN A 58 -4.43 0.21 -32.55
C ASN A 58 -3.61 1.45 -32.16
N HIS A 59 -2.86 1.36 -31.06
CA HIS A 59 -2.08 2.44 -30.45
C HIS A 59 -0.69 1.94 -29.99
N PRO A 60 0.17 1.48 -30.94
CA PRO A 60 1.49 0.96 -30.61
C PRO A 60 2.39 1.98 -29.91
N GLU A 61 2.15 3.27 -30.06
CA GLU A 61 2.90 4.37 -29.43
C GLU A 61 2.96 4.26 -27.88
N PHE A 62 2.03 3.55 -27.25
CA PHE A 62 2.08 3.31 -25.81
C PHE A 62 3.07 2.21 -25.39
N TRP A 63 3.54 1.37 -26.31
CA TRP A 63 4.55 0.34 -26.04
C TRP A 63 5.89 0.63 -26.74
N GLU A 64 5.87 1.46 -27.79
CA GLU A 64 7.04 1.88 -28.55
C GLU A 64 7.59 3.22 -28.06
N THR A 65 7.89 3.30 -26.76
CA THR A 65 8.46 4.51 -26.17
C THR A 65 9.97 4.55 -26.39
N TYR A 66 10.51 5.71 -26.76
CA TYR A 66 11.93 5.92 -26.97
C TYR A 66 12.33 7.33 -26.52
N ASN A 67 13.33 7.42 -25.63
CA ASN A 67 13.87 8.70 -25.11
C ASN A 67 12.82 9.66 -24.55
N PHE A 68 11.78 9.12 -23.92
CA PHE A 68 10.83 9.97 -23.21
C PHE A 68 11.50 10.54 -21.97
N ASN A 69 11.24 11.81 -21.68
CA ASN A 69 11.47 12.37 -20.37
C ASN A 69 10.35 11.94 -19.40
N GLN A 70 10.50 12.29 -18.12
CA GLN A 70 9.58 11.85 -17.07
C GLN A 70 8.14 12.37 -17.28
N GLU A 71 7.97 13.60 -17.77
CA GLU A 71 6.65 14.18 -18.01
C GLU A 71 5.95 13.50 -19.18
N GLU A 72 6.67 13.28 -20.29
CA GLU A 72 6.17 12.55 -21.46
C GLU A 72 5.73 11.13 -21.08
N TRP A 73 6.54 10.44 -20.27
CA TRP A 73 6.18 9.12 -19.74
C TRP A 73 4.90 9.15 -18.91
N ILE A 74 4.81 10.07 -17.94
CA ILE A 74 3.62 10.22 -17.09
C ILE A 74 2.38 10.50 -17.92
N ASN A 75 2.47 11.39 -18.91
CA ASN A 75 1.35 11.75 -19.77
C ASN A 75 0.93 10.57 -20.66
N SER A 76 1.90 9.84 -21.23
CA SER A 76 1.63 8.61 -21.99
C SER A 76 0.89 7.57 -21.14
N ARG A 77 1.32 7.32 -19.90
CA ARG A 77 0.64 6.37 -19.00
C ARG A 77 -0.76 6.82 -18.62
N LYS A 78 -0.97 8.11 -18.33
CA LYS A 78 -2.30 8.68 -18.05
C LYS A 78 -3.24 8.54 -19.24
N ASN A 79 -2.74 8.77 -20.46
CA ASN A 79 -3.53 8.62 -21.68
C ASN A 79 -3.95 7.17 -21.91
N LEU A 80 -3.01 6.23 -21.78
CA LEU A 80 -3.33 4.79 -21.85
C LEU A 80 -4.34 4.39 -20.77
N LEU A 81 -4.14 4.83 -19.53
CA LEU A 81 -5.05 4.56 -18.43
C LEU A 81 -6.48 5.07 -18.72
N ASN A 82 -6.61 6.26 -19.27
CA ASN A 82 -7.91 6.84 -19.64
C ASN A 82 -8.59 6.04 -20.76
N LEU A 83 -7.84 5.56 -21.75
CA LEU A 83 -8.38 4.71 -22.81
C LEU A 83 -8.88 3.38 -22.24
N VAL A 84 -8.10 2.74 -21.38
CA VAL A 84 -8.52 1.49 -20.74
C VAL A 84 -9.79 1.70 -19.91
N LYS A 85 -9.84 2.75 -19.09
CA LYS A 85 -11.04 3.10 -18.30
C LYS A 85 -12.29 3.30 -19.16
N ARG A 86 -12.18 3.93 -20.33
CA ARG A 86 -13.33 4.16 -21.22
C ARG A 86 -13.86 2.88 -21.86
N ASN A 87 -13.00 1.87 -22.05
CA ASN A 87 -13.38 0.61 -22.70
C ASN A 87 -13.80 -0.46 -21.68
N LEU A 88 -13.43 -0.30 -20.41
CA LEU A 88 -13.79 -1.22 -19.34
C LEU A 88 -15.21 -0.92 -18.84
N GLN A 89 -16.05 -1.96 -18.72
CA GLN A 89 -17.45 -1.84 -18.30
C GLN A 89 -17.65 -1.78 -16.78
N ARG A 90 -16.55 -1.65 -16.03
CA ARG A 90 -16.50 -1.58 -14.57
C ARG A 90 -15.39 -0.64 -14.14
N ASP A 91 -15.37 -0.31 -12.85
CA ASP A 91 -14.24 0.39 -12.27
C ASP A 91 -12.97 -0.45 -12.33
N MET A 92 -11.85 0.23 -12.58
CA MET A 92 -10.53 -0.40 -12.54
C MET A 92 -10.11 -0.68 -11.11
N MET A 93 -9.60 -1.88 -10.89
CA MET A 93 -8.95 -2.28 -9.65
C MET A 93 -7.63 -1.50 -9.49
N PRO A 94 -7.16 -1.24 -8.25
CA PRO A 94 -5.96 -0.44 -8.03
C PRO A 94 -4.74 -1.06 -8.69
N TYR A 95 -4.62 -2.38 -8.67
CA TYR A 95 -3.48 -3.04 -9.31
C TYR A 95 -3.52 -2.92 -10.84
N GLU A 96 -4.70 -2.84 -11.45
CA GLU A 96 -4.89 -2.65 -12.90
C GLU A 96 -4.50 -1.22 -13.30
N MET A 97 -4.78 -0.23 -12.46
CA MET A 97 -4.27 1.13 -12.66
C MET A 97 -2.75 1.16 -12.50
N GLN A 98 -2.24 0.49 -11.46
CA GLN A 98 -0.82 0.47 -11.13
C GLN A 98 0.02 -0.26 -12.18
N MET A 99 -0.47 -1.34 -12.80
CA MET A 99 0.28 -2.04 -13.86
C MET A 99 0.51 -1.14 -15.09
N ILE A 100 -0.42 -0.24 -15.40
CA ILE A 100 -0.27 0.74 -16.49
C ILE A 100 0.68 1.85 -16.04
N MET A 101 0.44 2.45 -14.87
CA MET A 101 1.22 3.59 -14.39
C MET A 101 2.68 3.25 -14.08
N PHE A 102 2.94 2.02 -13.63
CA PHE A 102 4.27 1.51 -13.29
C PHE A 102 4.73 0.42 -14.24
N ALA A 103 4.33 0.54 -15.52
CA ALA A 103 4.77 -0.34 -16.59
C ALA A 103 6.30 -0.42 -16.65
N LYS A 104 6.80 -1.61 -17.00
CA LYS A 104 8.24 -1.90 -17.07
C LYS A 104 8.90 -1.01 -18.14
N SER A 105 9.74 -0.07 -17.72
CA SER A 105 10.48 0.83 -18.62
C SER A 105 11.89 1.11 -18.10
N CYS A 106 12.81 1.49 -18.98
CA CYS A 106 14.13 1.98 -18.59
C CYS A 106 13.98 3.20 -17.67
N PHE A 107 14.70 3.19 -16.55
CA PHE A 107 14.64 4.28 -15.57
C PHE A 107 15.06 5.65 -16.12
N VAL A 108 15.86 5.68 -17.20
CA VAL A 108 16.44 6.91 -17.76
C VAL A 108 15.64 7.42 -18.95
N CYS A 109 15.40 6.58 -19.96
CA CYS A 109 14.77 6.98 -21.22
C CYS A 109 13.36 6.45 -21.44
N HIS A 110 12.81 5.72 -20.45
CA HIS A 110 11.50 5.09 -20.50
C HIS A 110 11.24 4.17 -21.69
N GLU A 111 12.30 3.67 -22.35
CA GLU A 111 12.18 2.61 -23.35
C GLU A 111 11.63 1.32 -22.70
N GLN A 112 10.73 0.62 -23.38
CA GLN A 112 10.06 -0.58 -22.84
C GLN A 112 10.60 -1.90 -23.40
N ARG A 113 11.50 -1.84 -24.39
CA ARG A 113 12.05 -3.01 -25.10
C ARG A 113 13.40 -3.43 -24.54
N ASN A 114 13.69 -4.73 -24.60
CA ASN A 114 15.01 -5.33 -24.32
C ASN A 114 15.63 -4.83 -23.00
N LEU A 115 14.83 -4.84 -21.95
CA LEU A 115 15.22 -4.30 -20.64
C LEU A 115 15.85 -5.36 -19.75
N GLN A 116 16.95 -4.98 -19.12
CA GLN A 116 17.56 -5.66 -17.98
C GLN A 116 16.88 -5.16 -16.69
N THR A 117 16.72 -6.05 -15.71
CA THR A 117 16.22 -5.69 -14.37
C THR A 117 17.37 -5.72 -13.39
N CYS A 118 17.47 -4.73 -12.50
CA CYS A 118 18.47 -4.79 -11.44
C CYS A 118 18.20 -5.97 -10.50
N THR A 119 19.11 -6.95 -10.48
CA THR A 119 18.99 -8.19 -9.69
C THR A 119 19.22 -8.00 -8.19
N ARG A 120 19.62 -6.80 -7.75
CA ARG A 120 19.80 -6.49 -6.33
C ARG A 120 18.54 -5.93 -5.67
N CYS A 121 17.86 -4.97 -6.31
CA CYS A 121 16.66 -4.33 -5.76
C CYS A 121 15.35 -4.75 -6.42
N TYR A 122 15.40 -5.33 -7.63
CA TYR A 122 14.24 -5.70 -8.44
C TYR A 122 13.25 -4.57 -8.73
N SER A 123 13.63 -3.31 -8.47
CA SER A 123 12.73 -2.16 -8.55
C SER A 123 13.01 -1.28 -9.75
N LEU A 124 14.16 -1.45 -10.41
CA LEU A 124 14.56 -0.68 -11.59
C LEU A 124 14.82 -1.58 -12.79
N ASN A 125 14.63 -1.00 -13.96
CA ASN A 125 14.96 -1.60 -15.25
C ASN A 125 15.78 -0.63 -16.10
N TYR A 126 16.55 -1.17 -17.03
CA TYR A 126 17.42 -0.40 -17.91
C TYR A 126 17.63 -1.05 -19.26
N CYS A 127 17.78 -0.23 -20.30
CA CYS A 127 18.21 -0.70 -21.62
C CYS A 127 19.74 -0.77 -21.69
N SER A 128 20.26 -1.43 -22.72
CA SER A 128 21.70 -1.57 -22.98
C SER A 128 22.43 -0.23 -23.00
N ASN A 129 21.79 0.82 -23.50
CA ASN A 129 22.40 2.16 -23.60
C ASN A 129 22.61 2.84 -22.25
N HIS A 130 21.94 2.38 -21.19
CA HIS A 130 21.98 2.98 -19.84
C HIS A 130 22.52 2.03 -18.77
N GLU A 131 23.10 0.89 -19.17
CA GLU A 131 23.65 -0.09 -18.25
C GLU A 131 24.80 0.48 -17.41
N GLU A 132 25.82 1.07 -18.04
CA GLU A 132 26.98 1.64 -17.35
C GLU A 132 26.59 2.77 -16.40
N LEU A 133 25.70 3.67 -16.85
CA LEU A 133 25.23 4.80 -16.05
C LEU A 133 24.56 4.33 -14.76
N LEU A 134 23.76 3.25 -14.83
CA LEU A 134 23.13 2.69 -13.64
C LEU A 134 24.09 1.92 -12.75
N ILE A 135 25.09 1.23 -13.28
CA ILE A 135 26.13 0.60 -12.46
C ILE A 135 26.78 1.63 -11.54
N HIS A 136 27.04 2.85 -12.03
CA HIS A 136 27.71 3.89 -11.23
C HIS A 136 26.76 4.71 -10.35
N HIS A 137 25.58 5.10 -10.85
CA HIS A 137 24.68 6.01 -10.12
C HIS A 137 23.65 5.31 -9.23
N HIS A 138 23.33 4.03 -9.46
CA HIS A 138 22.27 3.32 -8.73
C HIS A 138 22.71 2.78 -7.37
N ILE A 139 24.01 2.49 -7.18
CA ILE A 139 24.50 1.73 -6.01
C ILE A 139 24.00 2.31 -4.68
N THR A 140 23.93 3.64 -4.56
CA THR A 140 23.53 4.34 -3.34
C THR A 140 22.03 4.21 -3.05
N ASN A 141 21.18 4.24 -4.08
CA ASN A 141 19.72 4.11 -3.94
C ASN A 141 19.23 2.66 -4.00
N CYS A 142 20.03 1.75 -4.57
CA CYS A 142 19.69 0.34 -4.73
C CYS A 142 19.38 -0.35 -3.39
N THR A 143 20.13 -0.05 -2.34
CA THR A 143 19.87 -0.61 -1.00
C THR A 143 18.51 -0.16 -0.49
N LYS A 144 18.19 1.13 -0.62
CA LYS A 144 16.91 1.69 -0.15
C LYS A 144 15.74 1.06 -0.89
N LEU A 145 15.83 0.94 -2.21
CA LEU A 145 14.81 0.29 -3.04
C LEU A 145 14.63 -1.20 -2.68
N LYS A 146 15.74 -1.91 -2.43
CA LYS A 146 15.68 -3.29 -1.94
C LYS A 146 14.94 -3.38 -0.61
N SER A 147 15.26 -2.49 0.34
CA SER A 147 14.54 -2.43 1.62
C SER A 147 13.06 -2.17 1.42
N CYS A 148 12.67 -1.21 0.57
CA CYS A 148 11.25 -0.95 0.24
C CYS A 148 10.54 -2.22 -0.25
N TYR A 149 11.13 -2.94 -1.21
CA TYR A 149 10.57 -4.19 -1.70
C TYR A 149 10.43 -5.25 -0.59
N GLU A 150 11.45 -5.42 0.26
CA GLU A 150 11.42 -6.38 1.35
C GLU A 150 10.36 -6.03 2.41
N ILE A 151 10.18 -4.74 2.69
CA ILE A 151 9.13 -4.23 3.58
C ILE A 151 7.77 -4.53 2.98
N ASP A 152 7.50 -4.10 1.74
CA ASP A 152 6.23 -4.34 1.05
C ASP A 152 5.87 -5.83 1.02
N ARG A 153 6.86 -6.70 0.75
CA ARG A 153 6.67 -8.15 0.76
C ARG A 153 6.34 -8.65 2.17
N ASN A 154 7.07 -8.21 3.19
CA ASN A 154 6.80 -8.61 4.57
C ASN A 154 5.41 -8.16 5.00
N ILE A 155 5.01 -6.92 4.68
CA ILE A 155 3.68 -6.38 4.95
C ILE A 155 2.60 -7.24 4.28
N TYR A 156 2.79 -7.60 3.00
CA TYR A 156 1.86 -8.44 2.26
C TYR A 156 1.60 -9.80 2.95
N TYR A 157 2.63 -10.39 3.57
CA TYR A 157 2.50 -11.66 4.30
C TYR A 157 2.19 -11.49 5.80
N MET A 158 2.27 -10.28 6.33
CA MET A 158 2.04 -10.02 7.73
C MET A 158 0.54 -9.95 7.99
N ALA A 159 0.02 -10.88 8.78
CA ALA A 159 -1.36 -10.78 9.23
C ALA A 159 -1.50 -9.53 10.12
N LEU A 160 -2.35 -8.58 9.73
CA LEU A 160 -2.74 -7.40 10.54
C LEU A 160 -3.08 -7.78 11.99
N ALA A 161 -3.68 -8.95 12.18
CA ALA A 161 -3.98 -9.51 13.49
C ALA A 161 -2.75 -9.59 14.42
N ARG A 162 -1.56 -9.91 13.88
CA ARG A 162 -0.30 -10.02 14.66
C ARG A 162 0.11 -8.68 15.26
N CYS A 163 -0.10 -7.58 14.55
CA CYS A 163 0.26 -6.23 15.01
C CYS A 163 -0.78 -5.67 15.98
N ARG A 164 -2.06 -5.98 15.77
CA ARG A 164 -3.15 -5.50 16.60
C ARG A 164 -2.99 -5.85 18.08
N TYR A 165 -2.60 -7.08 18.38
CA TYR A 165 -2.50 -7.55 19.77
C TYR A 165 -1.29 -6.98 20.53
N LYS A 166 -0.30 -6.40 19.84
CA LYS A 166 0.90 -5.83 20.49
C LYS A 166 0.56 -4.65 21.42
N PHE A 167 -0.55 -3.98 21.16
CA PHE A 167 -0.89 -2.70 21.81
C PHE A 167 -2.08 -2.80 22.77
N CYS A 168 -2.59 -4.00 23.04
CA CYS A 168 -3.77 -4.18 23.89
C CYS A 168 -3.53 -3.87 25.38
N GLU A 169 -2.28 -3.98 25.83
CA GLU A 169 -1.90 -3.70 27.23
C GLU A 169 -1.50 -2.24 27.47
N LEU A 170 -1.39 -1.44 26.39
CA LEU A 170 -1.08 -0.03 26.49
C LEU A 170 -2.19 0.73 27.22
N ASN A 171 -1.80 1.80 27.93
CA ASN A 171 -2.72 2.75 28.50
C ASN A 171 -2.08 4.14 28.63
N ALA A 172 -2.92 5.16 28.85
CA ALA A 172 -2.51 6.56 28.98
C ALA A 172 -1.34 6.76 29.96
N SER A 173 -1.41 6.13 31.15
CA SER A 173 -0.41 6.32 32.21
C SER A 173 0.99 5.82 31.80
N GLN A 174 1.06 4.78 30.97
CA GLN A 174 2.34 4.28 30.46
C GLN A 174 2.95 5.25 29.45
N ILE A 175 2.13 5.88 28.60
CA ILE A 175 2.58 6.89 27.63
C ILE A 175 3.05 8.16 28.36
N GLU A 176 2.28 8.64 29.34
CA GLU A 176 2.63 9.84 30.13
C GLU A 176 3.96 9.66 30.87
N LYS A 177 4.16 8.50 31.52
CA LYS A 177 5.43 8.18 32.20
C LYS A 177 6.63 8.17 31.28
N LEU A 178 6.41 7.87 30.01
CA LEU A 178 7.46 7.70 29.02
C LEU A 178 8.01 9.02 28.51
N LYS A 179 7.17 10.06 28.46
CA LYS A 179 7.47 11.31 27.77
C LYS A 179 8.03 11.07 26.36
N ALA A 180 7.57 10.03 25.68
CA ALA A 180 8.02 9.72 24.32
C ALA A 180 7.61 10.88 23.41
N VAL A 181 8.57 11.57 22.81
CA VAL A 181 8.31 12.77 21.99
C VAL A 181 8.15 12.45 20.50
N ASN A 182 8.47 11.22 20.09
CA ASN A 182 8.38 10.79 18.70
C ASN A 182 8.05 9.30 18.57
N ILE A 183 7.64 8.91 17.35
CA ILE A 183 7.25 7.54 17.02
C ILE A 183 8.40 6.54 17.20
N HIS A 184 9.65 6.96 16.99
CA HIS A 184 10.81 6.07 17.13
C HIS A 184 10.98 5.60 18.58
N GLN A 185 11.01 6.53 19.53
CA GLN A 185 11.09 6.22 20.97
C GLN A 185 9.88 5.41 21.45
N PHE A 186 8.69 5.70 20.91
CA PHE A 186 7.49 4.94 21.23
C PHE A 186 7.65 3.47 20.82
N LEU A 187 8.10 3.20 19.60
CA LEU A 187 8.26 1.85 19.09
C LEU A 187 9.40 1.10 19.77
N GLU A 188 10.52 1.74 20.08
CA GLU A 188 11.62 1.12 20.82
C GLU A 188 11.18 0.60 22.20
N LYS A 189 10.19 1.23 22.82
CA LYS A 189 9.74 0.83 24.16
C LYS A 189 8.54 -0.11 24.16
N PHE A 190 7.61 0.07 23.22
CA PHE A 190 6.33 -0.67 23.23
C PHE A 190 6.13 -1.64 22.08
N ALA A 191 6.95 -1.55 21.04
CA ALA A 191 6.81 -2.35 19.83
C ALA A 191 8.14 -2.95 19.36
N TYR A 192 9.15 -3.02 20.25
CA TYR A 192 10.49 -3.41 19.86
C TYR A 192 10.48 -4.76 19.16
N THR A 193 11.09 -4.78 17.99
CA THR A 193 11.18 -5.95 17.15
C THR A 193 12.49 -5.90 16.38
N LYS A 194 13.11 -7.06 16.20
CA LYS A 194 14.29 -7.20 15.32
C LYS A 194 13.90 -7.12 13.84
N CYS A 195 12.61 -7.22 13.52
CA CYS A 195 12.11 -7.14 12.15
C CYS A 195 11.89 -5.69 11.73
N GLN A 196 12.78 -5.15 10.89
CA GLN A 196 12.68 -3.77 10.40
C GLN A 196 11.32 -3.46 9.76
N ALA A 197 10.77 -4.41 8.99
CA ALA A 197 9.47 -4.24 8.34
C ALA A 197 8.32 -4.10 9.34
N GLU A 198 8.33 -4.87 10.44
CA GLU A 198 7.34 -4.71 11.51
C GLU A 198 7.46 -3.33 12.19
N THR A 199 8.68 -2.82 12.38
CA THR A 199 8.90 -1.47 12.94
C THR A 199 8.36 -0.38 12.03
N GLN A 200 8.70 -0.43 10.73
CA GLN A 200 8.25 0.57 9.76
C GLN A 200 6.74 0.53 9.57
N PHE A 201 6.17 -0.67 9.44
CA PHE A 201 4.72 -0.88 9.46
C PHE A 201 4.09 -0.27 10.72
N SER A 202 4.60 -0.58 11.91
CA SER A 202 4.03 -0.02 13.14
C SER A 202 4.16 1.52 13.19
N SER A 203 5.25 2.10 12.66
CA SER A 203 5.45 3.56 12.65
C SER A 203 4.44 4.29 11.79
N ASP A 204 4.21 3.83 10.57
CA ASP A 204 3.35 4.50 9.61
C ASP A 204 1.88 4.40 10.09
N TYR A 205 1.49 3.26 10.68
CA TYR A 205 0.10 2.93 10.94
C TYR A 205 -0.39 3.49 12.28
N LEU A 206 0.50 3.59 13.27
CA LEU A 206 0.18 4.22 14.55
C LEU A 206 0.27 5.74 14.51
N SER A 207 0.91 6.31 13.48
CA SER A 207 1.11 7.76 13.38
C SER A 207 -0.22 8.52 13.42
N GLY A 208 -1.25 8.06 12.70
CA GLY A 208 -2.59 8.66 12.72
C GLY A 208 -3.20 8.76 14.13
N PRO A 209 -3.54 7.63 14.78
CA PRO A 209 -4.17 7.65 16.10
C PRO A 209 -3.29 8.28 17.18
N LEU A 210 -1.97 8.06 17.18
CA LEU A 210 -1.08 8.66 18.18
C LEU A 210 -0.94 10.17 18.00
N THR A 211 -0.93 10.68 16.76
CA THR A 211 -0.93 12.13 16.50
C THR A 211 -2.23 12.77 16.99
N LEU A 212 -3.38 12.12 16.74
CA LEU A 212 -4.66 12.60 17.25
C LEU A 212 -4.66 12.62 18.79
N TYR A 213 -4.24 11.52 19.43
CA TYR A 213 -4.11 11.45 20.88
C TYR A 213 -3.19 12.55 21.44
N TYR A 214 -2.02 12.76 20.83
CA TYR A 214 -1.10 13.82 21.21
C TYR A 214 -1.75 15.21 21.12
N GLY A 215 -2.50 15.49 20.05
CA GLY A 215 -3.24 16.75 19.89
C GLY A 215 -4.31 16.95 20.96
N ILE A 216 -5.08 15.89 21.29
CA ILE A 216 -6.09 15.90 22.35
C ILE A 216 -5.45 16.25 23.70
N MET A 217 -4.36 15.57 24.06
CA MET A 217 -3.67 15.77 25.33
C MET A 217 -3.02 17.14 25.43
N ASN A 218 -2.42 17.64 24.36
CA ASN A 218 -1.76 18.96 24.36
C ASN A 218 -2.71 20.14 24.47
N GLN A 219 -3.97 19.97 24.05
CA GLN A 219 -4.99 21.03 24.07
C GLN A 219 -5.92 20.90 25.30
N ASP A 220 -5.59 20.03 26.25
CA ASP A 220 -6.43 19.69 27.41
C ASP A 220 -7.89 19.36 27.02
N LEU A 221 -8.06 18.77 25.83
CA LEU A 221 -9.37 18.38 25.32
C LEU A 221 -9.79 17.08 26.02
N TYR A 222 -10.56 17.22 27.09
CA TYR A 222 -11.09 16.05 27.79
C TYR A 222 -12.22 15.42 26.97
N ILE A 223 -11.92 14.30 26.30
CA ILE A 223 -12.95 13.39 25.78
C ILE A 223 -13.64 12.71 26.97
N ASN A 224 -14.63 13.40 27.53
CA ASN A 224 -15.50 12.87 28.57
C ASN A 224 -16.71 12.11 28.01
N ASP A 225 -16.90 12.17 26.70
CA ASP A 225 -17.99 11.49 26.04
C ASP A 225 -17.80 9.98 26.02
N LEU A 226 -18.91 9.27 26.17
CA LEU A 226 -18.99 7.83 25.99
C LEU A 226 -18.71 7.44 24.54
N HIS A 227 -18.84 8.39 23.60
CA HIS A 227 -18.75 8.18 22.17
C HIS A 227 -17.77 9.17 21.52
N CYS A 228 -16.84 8.66 20.71
CA CYS A 228 -15.90 9.45 19.93
C CYS A 228 -16.05 9.07 18.44
N VAL A 229 -16.20 10.08 17.59
CA VAL A 229 -16.22 9.92 16.13
C VAL A 229 -14.99 10.60 15.55
N VAL A 230 -14.21 9.85 14.78
CA VAL A 230 -13.04 10.38 14.07
C VAL A 230 -13.29 10.32 12.58
N HIS A 231 -13.20 11.48 11.92
CA HIS A 231 -13.26 11.57 10.47
C HIS A 231 -11.84 11.62 9.90
N ILE A 232 -11.48 10.64 9.08
CA ILE A 232 -10.25 10.64 8.29
C ILE A 232 -10.59 11.14 6.89
N ILE A 233 -10.13 12.35 6.59
CA ILE A 233 -10.41 13.03 5.32
C ILE A 233 -9.30 12.72 4.33
N VAL A 234 -9.65 12.60 3.04
CA VAL A 234 -8.73 12.19 1.96
C VAL A 234 -8.19 10.78 2.18
N ALA A 235 -9.01 9.91 2.80
CA ALA A 235 -8.67 8.54 3.05
C ALA A 235 -8.45 7.76 1.73
N ASN A 236 -7.52 6.83 1.77
CA ASN A 236 -7.15 5.95 0.67
C ASN A 236 -7.30 4.48 1.09
N VAL A 237 -7.02 3.56 0.16
CA VAL A 237 -7.15 2.11 0.37
C VAL A 237 -6.34 1.60 1.56
N LEU A 238 -5.18 2.20 1.84
CA LEU A 238 -4.34 1.82 2.96
C LEU A 238 -4.98 2.22 4.29
N ASP A 239 -5.62 3.39 4.37
CA ASP A 239 -6.32 3.82 5.60
C ASP A 239 -7.42 2.81 5.98
N ALA A 240 -8.16 2.30 4.99
CA ALA A 240 -9.16 1.24 5.20
C ALA A 240 -8.52 -0.07 5.67
N HIS A 241 -7.36 -0.45 5.12
CA HIS A 241 -6.63 -1.63 5.58
C HIS A 241 -6.17 -1.49 7.04
N TYR A 242 -5.80 -0.27 7.46
CA TYR A 242 -5.14 -0.01 8.75
C TYR A 242 -6.13 0.41 9.84
N VAL A 243 -7.38 0.67 9.48
CA VAL A 243 -8.42 1.20 10.37
C VAL A 243 -8.55 0.42 11.69
N LEU A 244 -8.31 -0.89 11.67
CA LEU A 244 -8.42 -1.76 12.85
C LEU A 244 -7.47 -1.37 14.00
N LEU A 245 -6.35 -0.70 13.71
CA LEU A 245 -5.37 -0.26 14.69
C LEU A 245 -5.81 0.99 15.46
N TRP A 246 -6.86 1.68 15.00
CA TRP A 246 -7.50 2.76 15.76
C TRP A 246 -8.12 2.29 17.07
N GLU A 247 -8.24 0.97 17.30
CA GLU A 247 -8.54 0.41 18.62
C GLU A 247 -7.61 0.96 19.71
N ILE A 248 -6.35 1.33 19.39
CA ILE A 248 -5.43 1.94 20.37
C ILE A 248 -6.04 3.17 21.05
N MET A 249 -6.90 3.93 20.36
CA MET A 249 -7.60 5.08 20.96
C MET A 249 -8.51 4.67 22.12
N LEU A 250 -9.10 3.47 22.08
CA LEU A 250 -9.87 2.94 23.22
C LEU A 250 -8.98 2.73 24.45
N HIS A 251 -7.72 2.36 24.24
CA HIS A 251 -6.76 2.13 25.32
C HIS A 251 -6.19 3.44 25.90
N LEU A 252 -5.98 4.43 25.05
CA LEU A 252 -5.32 5.69 25.43
C LEU A 252 -6.30 6.76 25.90
N CYS A 253 -7.47 6.88 25.28
CA CYS A 253 -8.47 7.86 25.71
C CYS A 253 -9.14 7.43 27.03
N SER A 254 -9.92 8.35 27.60
CA SER A 254 -10.62 8.22 28.88
C SER A 254 -11.19 6.81 29.10
N ARG A 255 -11.04 6.28 30.32
CA ARG A 255 -11.66 5.01 30.73
C ARG A 255 -13.17 4.98 30.50
N LYS A 256 -13.81 6.15 30.44
CA LYS A 256 -15.24 6.30 30.17
C LYS A 256 -15.61 6.03 28.71
N MET A 257 -14.70 6.21 27.75
CA MET A 257 -15.02 6.00 26.33
C MET A 257 -15.48 4.56 26.10
N LYS A 258 -16.70 4.41 25.60
CA LYS A 258 -17.35 3.13 25.32
C LYS A 258 -17.45 2.85 23.84
N HIS A 259 -17.51 3.86 22.99
CA HIS A 259 -17.73 3.67 21.57
C HIS A 259 -16.81 4.56 20.74
N LEU A 260 -15.96 3.95 19.92
CA LEU A 260 -15.19 4.62 18.89
C LEU A 260 -15.83 4.36 17.53
N ARG A 261 -16.04 5.41 16.73
CA ARG A 261 -16.42 5.30 15.33
C ARG A 261 -15.37 6.00 14.48
N VAL A 262 -14.83 5.30 13.47
CA VAL A 262 -13.89 5.89 12.52
C VAL A 262 -14.54 5.96 11.14
N ILE A 263 -14.64 7.16 10.58
CA ILE A 263 -15.28 7.41 9.29
C ILE A 263 -14.19 7.80 8.30
N LEU A 264 -14.00 6.98 7.26
CA LEU A 264 -13.05 7.17 6.19
C LEU A 264 -13.75 7.83 5.01
N ILE A 265 -13.30 9.02 4.61
CA ILE A 265 -13.88 9.78 3.50
C ILE A 265 -12.80 10.02 2.47
N GLY A 266 -12.97 9.48 1.27
CA GLY A 266 -12.05 9.77 0.17
C GLY A 266 -12.42 9.14 -1.15
N SER A 267 -12.17 9.87 -2.23
CA SER A 267 -12.43 9.44 -3.62
C SER A 267 -11.54 8.29 -4.10
N LYS A 268 -10.58 7.85 -3.29
CA LYS A 268 -9.70 6.70 -3.57
C LYS A 268 -10.10 5.45 -2.78
N ILE A 269 -11.16 5.51 -1.99
CA ILE A 269 -11.75 4.34 -1.34
C ILE A 269 -12.45 3.50 -2.42
N GLN A 270 -12.34 2.17 -2.30
CA GLN A 270 -12.87 1.25 -3.31
C GLN A 270 -14.08 0.47 -2.83
N ILE A 271 -14.16 0.26 -1.54
CA ILE A 271 -15.21 -0.51 -0.90
C ILE A 271 -15.82 0.41 0.13
N GLU A 272 -17.06 0.80 -0.12
CA GLU A 272 -17.91 1.37 0.91
C GLU A 272 -18.37 0.22 1.81
N GLU A 273 -18.00 0.31 3.08
CA GLU A 273 -18.33 -0.70 4.04
C GLU A 273 -18.61 -0.06 5.39
N ARG A 274 -19.50 -0.71 6.13
CA ARG A 274 -19.72 -0.45 7.54
C ARG A 274 -19.47 -1.73 8.29
N LYS A 275 -18.52 -1.72 9.22
CA LYS A 275 -18.14 -2.92 9.95
C LYS A 275 -17.91 -2.65 11.42
N ASN A 276 -18.43 -3.56 12.24
CA ASN A 276 -18.06 -3.68 13.64
C ASN A 276 -16.73 -4.43 13.75
N VAL A 277 -15.79 -3.84 14.44
CA VAL A 277 -14.44 -4.37 14.60
C VAL A 277 -14.40 -5.33 15.79
N LYS A 278 -13.90 -6.55 15.57
CA LYS A 278 -13.67 -7.52 16.65
C LYS A 278 -12.58 -7.05 17.60
N LEU A 279 -12.93 -6.55 18.78
CA LEU A 279 -12.01 -5.97 19.77
C LEU A 279 -11.12 -7.00 20.48
N CYS A 280 -10.04 -6.52 21.10
CA CYS A 280 -9.20 -7.29 22.02
C CYS A 280 -9.94 -7.64 23.33
N SER A 281 -9.35 -8.53 24.12
CA SER A 281 -9.93 -9.00 25.39
C SER A 281 -10.21 -7.87 26.38
N GLU A 282 -9.29 -6.91 26.51
CA GLU A 282 -9.44 -5.81 27.48
C GLU A 282 -10.56 -4.85 27.09
N CYS A 283 -10.65 -4.48 25.81
CA CYS A 283 -11.74 -3.67 25.31
C CYS A 283 -13.10 -4.39 25.41
N ASN A 284 -13.14 -5.70 25.13
CA ASN A 284 -14.35 -6.51 25.31
C ASN A 284 -14.79 -6.58 26.78
N LYS A 285 -13.88 -6.79 27.73
CA LYS A 285 -14.17 -6.76 29.18
C LYS A 285 -14.78 -5.41 29.59
N GLY A 286 -14.26 -4.32 29.03
CA GLY A 286 -14.77 -2.96 29.23
C GLY A 286 -16.13 -2.67 28.57
N LYS A 287 -16.72 -3.65 27.85
CA LYS A 287 -17.92 -3.51 27.03
C LYS A 287 -17.82 -2.34 26.04
N ARG A 288 -16.64 -2.20 25.44
CA ARG A 288 -16.37 -1.17 24.43
C ARG A 288 -16.82 -1.64 23.05
N GLN A 289 -17.00 -0.69 22.15
CA GLN A 289 -17.39 -0.89 20.77
C GLN A 289 -16.46 -0.08 19.86
N PHE A 290 -16.14 -0.66 18.71
CA PHE A 290 -15.44 0.03 17.64
C PHE A 290 -16.11 -0.33 16.32
N GLU A 291 -16.65 0.68 15.64
CA GLU A 291 -17.15 0.56 14.27
C GLU A 291 -16.35 1.46 13.33
N PHE A 292 -16.26 1.07 12.06
CA PHE A 292 -15.78 1.97 11.03
C PHE A 292 -16.68 1.96 9.80
N GLU A 293 -16.65 3.08 9.09
CA GLU A 293 -17.39 3.32 7.86
C GLU A 293 -16.46 3.91 6.80
N SER A 294 -16.71 3.60 5.53
CA SER A 294 -15.97 4.16 4.41
C SER A 294 -16.90 4.70 3.32
N TYR A 295 -16.57 5.87 2.80
CA TYR A 295 -17.36 6.60 1.81
C TYR A 295 -16.49 7.02 0.62
N CYS A 296 -16.87 6.59 -0.59
CA CYS A 296 -16.19 6.92 -1.83
C CYS A 296 -16.68 8.27 -2.38
N MET A 297 -16.27 9.34 -1.72
CA MET A 297 -16.63 10.71 -2.11
C MET A 297 -15.56 11.72 -1.70
N ILE A 298 -15.66 12.92 -2.27
CA ILE A 298 -14.86 14.05 -1.79
C ILE A 298 -15.51 14.63 -0.54
N PHE A 299 -14.69 15.17 0.37
CA PHE A 299 -15.17 15.69 1.65
C PHE A 299 -16.24 16.77 1.54
N ARG A 300 -16.25 17.54 0.44
CA ARG A 300 -17.26 18.57 0.21
C ARG A 300 -18.67 18.00 0.01
N ASP A 301 -18.76 16.75 -0.44
CA ASP A 301 -20.03 16.11 -0.78
C ASP A 301 -20.54 15.19 0.35
N TYR A 302 -19.77 15.07 1.43
CA TYR A 302 -20.13 14.37 2.67
C TYR A 302 -20.88 15.30 3.62
#